data_AF-A0A8T0CAW6-F1
#
_entry.id   AF-A0A8T0CAW6-F1
#
_cell.length_a   1.000
_cell.length_b   1.000
_cell.length_c   1.000
_cell.angle_alpha   90.00
_cell.angle_beta   90.00
_cell.angle_gamma   90.00
#
_symmetry.space_group_name_H-M   'P 1'
#
loop_
_entity.id
_entity.type
_entity.pdbx_description
1 polymer ?
#
loop_
_entity_poly.entity_id
_entity_poly.type
_entity_poly.pdbx_seq_one_letter_code
_entity_poly.pdbx_strand_id
1 'polypeptide(L)'
;MVGYELTEIALLNEAVTLFSVVTTKAGFIIWLTDSTVDEQDVKALRKALKDSKGPGNFRNLFLHSPGGHKDGMKLTPVSEVAAKDEFLIIKEVSRDDLLGSHRLPPQLMGVVLGNVGGFGGSARATEVFDANEMECIRMSLLSIDDREGEEIIRFSKYKLAVSYT
;
A
#
# COMPACT_ATOMS: atom_id res chain seq x y z
N MET A 1 14.71 18.95 6.09
CA MET A 1 14.51 18.31 4.77
C MET A 1 13.74 17.00 4.90
N VAL A 2 14.10 16.12 5.84
CA VAL A 2 13.45 14.81 6.10
C VAL A 2 11.94 14.85 6.42
N GLY A 3 11.44 15.87 7.14
CA GLY A 3 10.03 15.90 7.56
C GLY A 3 9.02 16.12 6.41
N TYR A 4 9.43 16.79 5.34
CA TYR A 4 8.56 17.03 4.17
C TYR A 4 8.42 15.74 3.33
N GLU A 5 9.55 15.07 3.08
CA GLU A 5 9.62 13.82 2.32
C GLU A 5 8.78 12.70 2.97
N LEU A 6 8.80 12.60 4.30
CA LEU A 6 7.97 11.66 5.05
C LEU A 6 6.47 11.87 4.84
N THR A 7 6.04 13.12 4.74
CA THR A 7 4.64 13.48 4.52
C THR A 7 4.22 13.10 3.10
N GLU A 8 5.10 13.31 2.12
CA GLU A 8 4.87 12.91 0.74
C GLU A 8 4.77 11.38 0.57
N ILE A 9 5.60 10.62 1.27
CA ILE A 9 5.56 9.14 1.25
C ILE A 9 4.26 8.62 1.89
N ALA A 10 3.82 9.21 3.00
CA ALA A 10 2.56 8.86 3.64
C ALA A 10 1.36 9.17 2.72
N LEU A 11 1.37 10.33 2.07
CA LEU A 11 0.36 10.74 1.09
C LEU A 11 0.35 9.81 -0.13
N LEU A 12 1.52 9.36 -0.60
CA LEU A 12 1.63 8.40 -1.71
C LEU A 12 1.02 7.04 -1.33
N ASN A 13 1.31 6.53 -0.14
CA ASN A 13 0.75 5.27 0.36
C ASN A 13 -0.78 5.33 0.50
N GLU A 14 -1.30 6.46 1.01
CA GLU A 14 -2.74 6.73 1.08
C GLU A 14 -3.36 6.81 -0.33
N ALA A 15 -2.74 7.58 -1.23
CA ALA A 15 -3.20 7.74 -2.60
C ALA A 15 -3.23 6.42 -3.36
N VAL A 16 -2.24 5.54 -3.18
CA VAL A 16 -2.24 4.18 -3.78
C VAL A 16 -3.38 3.34 -3.24
N THR A 17 -3.66 3.42 -1.94
CA THR A 17 -4.80 2.71 -1.34
C THR A 17 -6.12 3.23 -1.90
N LEU A 18 -6.28 4.55 -1.93
CA LEU A 18 -7.48 5.20 -2.48
C LEU A 18 -7.66 4.88 -3.97
N PHE A 19 -6.57 4.95 -4.75
CA PHE A 19 -6.57 4.62 -6.17
C PHE A 19 -6.92 3.16 -6.39
N SER A 20 -6.38 2.22 -5.61
CA SER A 20 -6.73 0.81 -5.73
C SER A 20 -8.22 0.58 -5.49
N VAL A 21 -8.83 1.18 -4.45
CA VAL A 21 -10.26 1.04 -4.15
C VAL A 21 -11.16 1.68 -5.22
N VAL A 22 -10.74 2.82 -5.79
CA VAL A 22 -11.51 3.54 -6.81
C VAL A 22 -11.34 2.90 -8.20
N THR A 23 -10.18 2.30 -8.51
CA THR A 23 -9.83 1.77 -9.83
C THR A 23 -9.93 0.26 -9.97
N THR A 24 -10.12 -0.52 -8.90
CA THR A 24 -10.42 -1.96 -8.98
C THR A 24 -11.84 -2.20 -9.49
N LYS A 25 -12.10 -1.88 -10.76
CA LYS A 25 -13.28 -2.29 -11.52
C LYS A 25 -12.87 -2.48 -12.98
N ALA A 26 -12.61 -3.72 -13.36
CA ALA A 26 -12.16 -4.06 -14.71
C ALA A 26 -13.25 -3.84 -15.76
N GLY A 27 -12.88 -3.20 -16.87
CA GLY A 27 -13.65 -3.20 -18.12
C GLY A 27 -13.14 -4.27 -19.06
N PHE A 28 -14.04 -4.89 -19.84
CA PHE A 28 -13.72 -5.93 -20.81
C PHE A 28 -14.08 -5.47 -22.23
N ILE A 29 -13.24 -5.81 -23.21
CA ILE A 29 -13.59 -5.73 -24.63
C ILE A 29 -14.08 -7.11 -25.06
N ILE A 30 -15.31 -7.17 -25.56
CA ILE A 30 -15.88 -8.40 -26.14
C ILE A 30 -15.95 -8.21 -27.65
N TRP A 31 -15.23 -9.08 -28.36
CA TRP A 31 -15.23 -9.16 -29.81
C TRP A 31 -16.04 -10.38 -30.24
N LEU A 32 -17.09 -10.21 -31.04
CA LEU A 32 -17.94 -11.29 -31.55
C LEU A 32 -17.92 -11.30 -33.09
N THR A 33 -17.44 -12.38 -33.70
CA THR A 33 -17.29 -12.51 -35.17
C THR A 33 -18.21 -13.54 -35.82
N ASP A 34 -18.93 -14.31 -35.01
CA ASP A 34 -19.78 -15.38 -35.52
C ASP A 34 -20.97 -14.82 -36.31
N SER A 35 -21.10 -15.29 -37.54
CA SER A 35 -22.15 -14.93 -38.50
C SER A 35 -23.46 -15.69 -38.30
N THR A 36 -23.51 -16.65 -37.35
CA THR A 36 -24.69 -17.47 -37.04
C THR A 36 -25.53 -16.95 -35.88
N VAL A 37 -25.11 -15.86 -35.23
CA VAL A 37 -25.80 -15.29 -34.07
C VAL A 37 -26.95 -14.40 -34.53
N ASP A 38 -28.14 -14.60 -33.96
CA ASP A 38 -29.33 -13.79 -34.25
C ASP A 38 -29.12 -12.32 -33.80
N GLU A 39 -29.59 -11.36 -34.59
CA GLU A 39 -29.58 -9.94 -34.25
C GLU A 39 -30.26 -9.66 -32.90
N GLN A 40 -31.26 -10.46 -32.53
CA GLN A 40 -31.96 -10.33 -31.25
C GLN A 40 -31.03 -10.64 -30.07
N ASP A 41 -30.21 -11.69 -30.19
CA ASP A 41 -29.26 -12.09 -29.16
C ASP A 41 -28.08 -11.11 -29.06
N VAL A 42 -27.63 -10.56 -30.19
CA VAL A 42 -26.62 -9.48 -30.21
C VAL A 42 -27.16 -8.23 -29.50
N LYS A 43 -28.43 -7.87 -29.71
CA LYS A 43 -29.07 -6.74 -29.00
C LYS A 43 -29.23 -7.03 -27.51
N ALA A 44 -29.58 -8.26 -27.13
CA ALA A 44 -29.68 -8.67 -25.73
C ALA A 44 -28.32 -8.62 -25.01
N LEU A 45 -27.26 -9.14 -25.63
CA LEU A 45 -25.88 -9.08 -25.11
C LEU A 45 -25.38 -7.64 -24.98
N ARG A 46 -25.61 -6.81 -26.01
CA ARG A 46 -25.25 -5.38 -25.97
C ARG A 46 -25.98 -4.63 -24.87
N LYS A 47 -27.27 -4.95 -24.65
CA LYS A 47 -28.08 -4.36 -23.57
C LYS A 47 -27.57 -4.82 -22.20
N ALA A 48 -27.35 -6.12 -22.01
CA ALA A 48 -26.79 -6.67 -20.77
C ALA A 48 -25.42 -6.05 -20.42
N LEU A 49 -24.54 -5.83 -21.39
CA LEU A 49 -23.23 -5.19 -21.17
C LEU A 49 -23.31 -3.70 -20.88
N LYS A 50 -24.32 -3.01 -21.43
CA LYS A 50 -24.60 -1.59 -21.17
C LYS A 50 -25.23 -1.39 -19.78
N ASP A 51 -26.03 -2.36 -19.35
CA ASP A 51 -26.75 -2.34 -18.07
C ASP A 51 -25.88 -2.93 -16.93
N SER A 52 -24.92 -3.80 -17.24
CA SER A 52 -23.89 -4.33 -16.32
C SER A 52 -22.81 -3.30 -15.94
N LYS A 53 -23.19 -2.02 -15.86
CA LYS A 53 -22.34 -1.01 -15.24
C LYS A 53 -22.22 -1.35 -13.76
N GLY A 54 -21.13 -2.02 -13.38
CA GLY A 54 -20.70 -2.03 -11.99
C GLY A 54 -20.57 -0.59 -11.47
N PRO A 55 -20.66 -0.36 -10.15
CA PRO A 55 -20.69 0.99 -9.58
C PRO A 55 -19.40 1.76 -9.90
N GLY A 56 -19.37 2.54 -10.99
CA GLY A 56 -18.16 3.25 -11.46
C GLY A 56 -18.20 3.64 -12.94
N ASN A 57 -17.23 4.45 -13.37
CA ASN A 57 -17.18 5.16 -14.65
C ASN A 57 -16.60 4.35 -15.84
N PHE A 58 -16.70 3.03 -15.83
CA PHE A 58 -16.08 2.18 -16.88
C PHE A 58 -17.04 1.92 -18.05
N ARG A 59 -16.50 2.01 -19.27
CA ARG A 59 -17.24 1.77 -20.52
C ARG A 59 -16.84 0.41 -21.09
N ASN A 60 -17.74 -0.56 -21.02
CA ASN A 60 -17.59 -1.82 -21.76
C ASN A 60 -17.68 -1.53 -23.27
N LEU A 61 -16.74 -2.07 -24.07
CA LEU A 61 -16.75 -1.94 -25.52
C LEU A 61 -17.13 -3.29 -26.14
N PHE A 62 -18.21 -3.28 -26.91
CA PHE A 62 -18.68 -4.45 -27.65
C PHE A 62 -18.50 -4.20 -29.15
N LEU A 63 -17.72 -5.06 -29.82
CA LEU A 63 -17.51 -5.01 -31.25
C LEU A 63 -18.09 -6.27 -31.90
N HIS A 64 -19.01 -6.08 -32.85
CA HIS A 64 -19.57 -7.16 -33.66
C HIS A 64 -19.10 -7.01 -35.11
N SER A 65 -18.43 -8.04 -35.63
CA SER A 65 -17.89 -8.06 -37.01
C SER A 65 -18.22 -9.42 -37.65
N PRO A 66 -19.43 -9.59 -38.21
CA PRO A 66 -19.87 -10.87 -38.77
C PRO A 66 -19.01 -11.27 -39.97
N GLY A 67 -18.42 -12.47 -39.93
CA GLY A 67 -17.54 -13.00 -40.99
C GLY A 67 -16.04 -12.76 -40.81
N GLY A 68 -15.59 -12.28 -39.64
CA GLY A 68 -14.18 -12.14 -39.30
C GLY A 68 -13.48 -13.46 -38.94
N HIS A 69 -12.14 -13.50 -39.06
CA HIS A 69 -11.31 -14.70 -38.80
C HIS A 69 -11.35 -15.24 -37.33
N LYS A 70 -10.75 -16.43 -37.18
CA LYS A 70 -11.01 -17.59 -36.29
C LYS A 70 -11.17 -17.47 -34.75
N ASP A 71 -11.40 -16.31 -34.15
CA ASP A 71 -11.77 -16.23 -32.72
C ASP A 71 -13.21 -15.72 -32.59
N GLY A 72 -14.18 -16.62 -32.77
CA GLY A 72 -15.63 -16.33 -32.79
C GLY A 72 -16.14 -15.46 -31.63
N MET A 73 -15.48 -15.55 -30.46
CA MET A 73 -15.66 -14.66 -29.33
C MET A 73 -14.34 -14.49 -28.57
N LYS A 74 -13.79 -13.26 -28.51
CA LYS A 74 -12.57 -12.96 -27.74
C LYS A 74 -12.86 -11.93 -26.67
N LEU A 75 -12.59 -12.30 -25.42
CA LEU A 75 -12.65 -11.42 -24.26
C LEU A 75 -11.24 -10.95 -23.93
N THR A 76 -10.97 -9.66 -24.11
CA THR A 76 -9.68 -9.05 -23.73
C THR A 76 -9.90 -8.18 -22.50
N PRO A 77 -9.33 -8.52 -21.33
CA PRO A 77 -9.37 -7.66 -20.16
C PRO A 77 -8.55 -6.40 -20.43
N VAL A 78 -9.14 -5.21 -20.24
CA VAL A 78 -8.46 -3.94 -20.59
C VAL A 78 -7.49 -3.52 -19.51
N SER A 79 -7.72 -3.87 -18.24
CA SER A 79 -6.90 -3.40 -17.13
C SER A 79 -7.21 -4.22 -15.89
N GLU A 80 -6.34 -5.14 -15.51
CA GLU A 80 -6.38 -5.64 -14.13
C GLU A 80 -5.09 -6.32 -13.65
N VAL A 81 -4.30 -6.94 -14.53
CA VAL A 81 -3.25 -7.86 -14.06
C VAL A 81 -1.90 -7.18 -13.79
N ALA A 82 -1.46 -6.23 -14.64
CA ALA A 82 -0.13 -5.63 -14.47
C ALA A 82 -0.04 -4.58 -13.34
N ALA A 83 -1.11 -3.80 -13.11
CA ALA A 83 -1.07 -2.69 -12.15
C ALA A 83 -1.19 -3.15 -10.68
N LYS A 84 -1.82 -4.31 -10.41
CA LYS A 84 -1.98 -4.83 -9.03
C LYS A 84 -0.63 -5.10 -8.37
N ASP A 85 0.33 -5.62 -9.13
CA ASP A 85 1.67 -5.94 -8.61
C ASP A 85 2.48 -4.68 -8.33
N GLU A 86 2.36 -3.63 -9.17
CA GLU A 86 3.02 -2.34 -8.94
C GLU A 86 2.50 -1.63 -7.68
N PHE A 87 1.20 -1.73 -7.36
CA PHE A 87 0.65 -1.13 -6.14
C PHE A 87 1.16 -1.79 -4.86
N LEU A 88 1.36 -3.12 -4.87
CA LEU A 88 1.94 -3.82 -3.73
C LEU A 88 3.40 -3.40 -3.52
N ILE A 89 4.17 -3.29 -4.60
CA ILE A 89 5.57 -2.82 -4.55
C ILE A 89 5.65 -1.40 -3.99
N ILE A 90 4.81 -0.47 -4.47
CA ILE A 90 4.82 0.92 -3.98
C ILE A 90 4.50 0.97 -2.48
N LYS A 91 3.56 0.14 -2.01
CA LYS A 91 3.24 0.07 -0.57
C LYS A 91 4.36 -0.50 0.28
N GLU A 92 5.05 -1.53 -0.22
CA GLU A 92 6.18 -2.13 0.49
C GLU A 92 7.35 -1.15 0.58
N VAL A 93 7.73 -0.52 -0.53
CA VAL A 93 8.80 0.50 -0.56
C VAL A 93 8.43 1.69 0.32
N SER A 94 7.20 2.22 0.19
CA SER A 94 6.75 3.35 1.01
C SER A 94 6.77 3.01 2.50
N ARG A 95 6.37 1.79 2.88
CA ARG A 95 6.46 1.34 4.28
C ARG A 95 7.91 1.32 4.74
N ASP A 96 8.80 0.72 3.96
CA ASP A 96 10.20 0.57 4.34
C ASP A 96 10.91 1.93 4.44
N ASP A 97 10.58 2.90 3.57
CA ASP A 97 11.07 4.28 3.65
C ASP A 97 10.56 5.01 4.90
N LEU A 98 9.28 4.81 5.28
CA LEU A 98 8.73 5.35 6.53
C LEU A 98 9.42 4.74 7.76
N LEU A 99 9.65 3.42 7.75
CA LEU A 99 10.34 2.71 8.84
C LEU A 99 11.79 3.19 8.98
N GLY A 100 12.52 3.29 7.88
CA GLY A 100 13.91 3.75 7.84
C GLY A 100 14.06 5.20 8.31
N SER A 101 13.12 6.07 7.92
CA SER A 101 13.14 7.48 8.29
C SER A 101 12.80 7.73 9.76
N HIS A 102 11.90 6.94 10.35
CA HIS A 102 11.60 7.04 11.78
C HIS A 102 12.70 6.42 12.67
N ARG A 103 13.63 5.64 12.10
CA ARG A 103 14.70 4.91 12.82
C ARG A 103 14.20 4.06 13.99
N LEU A 104 12.92 3.72 13.98
CA LEU A 104 12.29 2.86 14.97
C LEU A 104 12.38 1.41 14.50
N PRO A 105 12.80 0.46 15.35
CA PRO A 105 12.72 -0.95 15.02
C PRO A 105 11.26 -1.36 14.71
N PRO A 106 11.00 -2.11 13.63
CA PRO A 106 9.64 -2.49 13.22
C PRO A 106 8.89 -3.28 14.30
N GLN A 107 9.61 -4.05 15.13
CA GLN A 107 9.06 -4.81 16.25
C GLN A 107 8.47 -3.90 17.35
N LEU A 108 8.95 -2.66 17.49
CA LEU A 108 8.43 -1.69 18.47
C LEU A 108 7.21 -0.93 17.95
N MET A 109 7.08 -0.81 16.63
CA MET A 109 5.92 -0.17 15.99
C MET A 109 4.73 -1.11 15.80
N GLY A 110 4.86 -2.39 16.17
CA GLY A 110 3.80 -3.39 15.98
C GLY A 110 3.55 -3.75 14.51
N VAL A 111 4.50 -3.47 13.62
CA VAL A 111 4.38 -3.75 12.19
C VAL A 111 4.80 -5.19 11.91
N VAL A 112 3.89 -5.97 11.32
CA VAL A 112 4.21 -7.33 10.83
C VAL A 112 4.84 -7.21 9.45
N LEU A 113 6.12 -7.54 9.35
CA LEU A 113 6.85 -7.61 8.07
C LEU A 113 6.66 -8.99 7.45
N GLY A 114 6.62 -9.07 6.11
CA GLY A 114 6.48 -10.35 5.40
C GLY A 114 7.64 -11.31 5.64
N ASN A 115 8.81 -10.81 6.04
CA ASN A 115 10.02 -11.59 6.25
C ASN A 115 10.57 -11.47 7.70
N VAL A 116 9.81 -12.00 8.66
CA VAL A 116 10.07 -11.93 10.11
C VAL A 116 11.31 -12.70 10.60
N GLY A 117 12.00 -13.46 9.74
CA GLY A 117 13.07 -14.40 10.17
C GLY A 117 14.35 -13.78 10.71
N GLY A 118 14.61 -12.48 10.50
CA GLY A 118 15.92 -11.86 10.78
C GLY A 118 16.00 -10.90 11.97
N PHE A 119 14.88 -10.60 12.62
CA PHE A 119 14.76 -9.42 13.49
C PHE A 119 15.01 -9.68 14.99
N GLY A 120 15.13 -10.94 15.41
CA GLY A 120 15.34 -11.31 16.82
C GLY A 120 14.17 -10.93 17.73
N GLY A 121 14.37 -11.04 19.05
CA GLY A 121 13.35 -10.72 20.05
C GLY A 121 13.15 -9.21 20.27
N SER A 122 11.92 -8.78 20.53
CA SER A 122 11.56 -7.38 20.77
C SER A 122 12.36 -6.74 21.91
N ALA A 123 12.62 -7.48 22.99
CA ALA A 123 13.41 -7.02 24.14
C ALA A 123 14.79 -6.46 23.72
N ARG A 124 15.53 -7.20 22.90
CA ARG A 124 16.86 -6.79 22.42
C ARG A 124 16.79 -5.60 21.47
N ALA A 125 15.74 -5.54 20.64
CA ALA A 125 15.50 -4.39 19.78
C ALA A 125 15.24 -3.12 20.62
N THR A 126 14.47 -3.23 21.71
CA THR A 126 14.23 -2.11 22.63
C THR A 126 15.49 -1.65 23.34
N GLU A 127 16.34 -2.57 23.81
CA GLU A 127 17.61 -2.23 24.45
C GLU A 127 18.56 -1.47 23.52
N VAL A 128 18.72 -1.97 22.29
CA VAL A 128 19.58 -1.34 21.27
C VAL A 128 19.02 0.03 20.87
N PHE A 129 17.70 0.15 20.75
CA PHE A 129 17.04 1.41 20.43
C PHE A 129 17.16 2.44 21.57
N ASP A 130 17.02 2.01 22.83
CA ASP A 130 17.17 2.91 23.97
C ASP A 130 18.60 3.46 24.04
N ALA A 131 19.60 2.60 23.85
CA ALA A 131 21.01 2.98 23.88
C ALA A 131 21.41 3.91 22.72
N ASN A 132 20.87 3.71 21.51
CA ASN A 132 21.31 4.43 20.32
C ASN A 132 20.49 5.69 20.00
N GLU A 133 19.21 5.74 20.35
CA GLU A 133 18.31 6.83 19.94
C GLU A 133 17.75 7.57 21.17
N MET A 134 17.22 6.84 22.16
CA MET A 134 16.59 7.49 23.32
C MET A 134 17.59 8.20 24.22
N GLU A 135 18.80 7.67 24.38
CA GLU A 135 19.83 8.34 25.17
C GLU A 135 20.21 9.72 24.58
N CYS A 136 20.37 9.80 23.26
CA CYS A 136 20.65 11.07 22.59
C CYS A 136 19.51 12.09 22.75
N ILE A 137 18.26 11.64 22.73
CA ILE A 137 17.08 12.50 22.96
C ILE A 137 17.06 12.98 24.41
N ARG A 138 17.29 12.08 25.39
CA ARG A 138 17.38 12.43 26.81
C ARG A 138 18.47 13.46 27.06
N MET A 139 19.66 13.26 26.49
CA MET A 139 20.77 14.21 26.60
C MET A 139 20.44 15.57 25.96
N SER A 140 19.79 15.56 24.79
CA SER A 140 19.31 16.81 24.15
C SER A 140 18.32 17.56 25.03
N LEU A 141 17.43 16.85 25.72
CA LEU A 141 16.48 17.46 26.65
C LEU A 141 17.17 17.98 27.91
N LEU A 142 18.13 17.23 28.48
CA LEU A 142 18.92 17.69 29.63
C LEU A 142 19.75 18.95 29.33
N SER A 143 20.10 19.20 28.06
CA SER A 143 20.76 20.47 27.69
C SER A 143 19.92 21.72 27.97
N ILE A 144 18.60 21.57 28.18
CA ILE A 144 17.73 22.67 28.61
C ILE A 144 18.09 23.10 30.03
N ASP A 145 18.29 22.14 30.93
CA ASP A 145 18.67 22.40 32.33
C ASP A 145 20.03 23.13 32.39
N ASP A 146 20.99 22.72 31.56
CA ASP A 146 22.29 23.39 31.44
C ASP A 146 22.17 24.85 30.97
N ARG A 147 21.17 25.17 30.14
CA ARG A 147 20.94 26.53 29.63
C ARG A 147 20.25 27.42 30.65
N GLU A 148 19.31 26.87 31.41
CA GLU A 148 18.54 27.62 32.41
C GLU A 148 19.28 27.72 33.76
N GLY A 149 20.29 26.87 33.99
CA GLY A 149 21.07 26.85 35.23
C GLY A 149 20.30 26.27 36.43
N GLU A 150 19.15 25.64 36.16
CA GLU A 150 18.28 24.99 37.13
C GLU A 150 17.92 23.58 36.63
N GLU A 151 17.79 22.63 37.56
CA GLU A 151 17.37 21.26 37.22
C GLU A 151 15.85 21.22 37.01
N ILE A 152 15.41 21.19 35.75
CA ILE A 152 14.01 21.21 35.32
C ILE A 152 13.57 19.81 34.86
N ILE A 153 14.44 19.07 34.17
CA ILE A 153 14.13 17.79 33.54
C ILE A 153 14.91 16.66 34.21
N ARG A 154 14.19 15.67 34.77
CA ARG A 154 14.81 14.48 35.35
C ARG A 154 14.26 13.20 34.72
N PHE A 155 15.17 12.32 34.28
CA PHE A 155 14.83 11.00 33.80
C PHE A 155 15.04 9.93 34.86
N SER A 156 14.14 8.94 34.91
CA SER A 156 14.35 7.72 35.67
C SER A 156 15.21 6.74 34.87
N LYS A 157 15.99 5.90 35.57
CA LYS A 157 16.81 4.88 34.90
C LYS A 157 15.90 3.94 34.12
N TYR A 158 16.20 3.76 32.83
CA TYR A 158 15.50 2.83 31.97
C TYR A 158 15.50 1.41 32.56
N LYS A 159 14.32 0.79 32.58
CA LYS A 159 14.13 -0.60 33.01
C LYS A 159 13.20 -1.30 32.02
N LEU A 160 13.72 -2.28 31.30
CA LEU A 160 12.90 -3.17 30.51
C LEU A 160 12.04 -4.01 31.47
N ALA A 161 10.71 -4.02 31.30
CA ALA A 161 9.79 -4.72 32.19
C ALA A 161 9.86 -6.26 32.09
N VAL A 162 10.85 -6.81 31.42
CA VAL A 162 10.91 -8.23 31.06
C VAL A 162 12.17 -8.87 31.63
N SER A 163 12.09 -9.24 32.91
CA SER A 163 12.92 -10.28 33.49
C SER A 163 12.21 -11.63 33.26
N TYR A 164 12.56 -12.35 32.20
CA TYR A 164 12.25 -13.78 32.15
C TYR A 164 13.31 -14.52 32.95
N THR A 165 12.88 -15.03 34.11
CA THR A 165 13.53 -16.18 34.77
C THR A 165 13.00 -17.45 34.11
#